data_AF-A0A8I6G7A6-F1
#
_entry.id   AF-A0A8I6G7A6-F1
#
_cell.length_a   1.000
_cell.length_b   1.000
_cell.length_c   1.000
_cell.angle_alpha   90.00
_cell.angle_beta   90.00
_cell.angle_gamma   90.00
#
_symmetry.space_group_name_H-M   'P 1'
#
loop_
_entity.id
_entity.type
_entity.pdbx_description
1 polymer ?
#
loop_
_entity_poly.entity_id
_entity_poly.type
_entity_poly.pdbx_seq_one_letter_code
_entity_poly.pdbx_strand_id
1 'polypeptide(L)'
;MSIVTVQLGQCGNQIGFEVFDTLFRDSHCSQGLCSKRENEAYQASCKERFFREEENGVPVARAVLIDMEPKVINQTLSKAAQSGRWKYGQHTSFCQKQGSGNNWAYGYSVHGPKHEESIMNLIQTEVEKCDSLSGFFIIMSMAGGTGSGLGAFITQKLQDQYSSSLKMNQIIWPYGTGEVIVQNYNSILTLSHLYRSSDALLIHENDVVHKICAKRMNIKQISFRDLNRVLAHQLGSVFQPTHSEDSSFHYCRNPLVSGIVGPGLPHATNVCLVALYRRPMFLSTNGDLMEHLVPHPEFKMLGVRNIPQMSAESLAYSTFTWAGLLKHLRQMLISRAKMEEGIDWQVRPPLSGLPPIGKASAHKEPHFNTSLANLVILRGREVHSADVGGFRDAALYTSWLEPADAFSVWKTPRPFDKYEKSAALVSNSQLLVKPLDMVVGKAWNMFSSKAYIHQYTKFGMEEEDFLDSFTLLEQVVASYGSL
;
A
#
# COMPACT_ATOMS: atom_id res chain seq x y z
N MET A 1 10.06 4.88 -14.60
CA MET A 1 10.41 3.63 -13.88
C MET A 1 9.16 2.78 -13.71
N SER A 2 9.26 1.48 -13.97
CA SER A 2 8.14 0.55 -13.99
C SER A 2 8.01 -0.23 -12.68
N ILE A 3 6.78 -0.63 -12.36
CA ILE A 3 6.44 -1.48 -11.21
C ILE A 3 5.82 -2.76 -11.73
N VAL A 4 6.31 -3.91 -11.26
CA VAL A 4 5.70 -5.21 -11.52
C VAL A 4 4.74 -5.53 -10.38
N THR A 5 3.47 -5.75 -10.70
CA THR A 5 2.44 -6.08 -9.71
C THR A 5 2.31 -7.61 -9.57
N VAL A 6 2.45 -8.14 -8.37
CA VAL A 6 2.28 -9.58 -8.10
C VAL A 6 0.98 -9.78 -7.32
N GLN A 7 0.00 -10.45 -7.94
CA GLN A 7 -1.33 -10.64 -7.38
C GLN A 7 -1.48 -12.08 -6.87
N LEU A 8 -1.74 -12.24 -5.56
CA LEU A 8 -1.66 -13.54 -4.90
C LEU A 8 -2.99 -13.97 -4.28
N GLY A 9 -3.43 -15.18 -4.67
CA GLY A 9 -4.66 -15.82 -4.22
C GLY A 9 -5.93 -15.10 -4.67
N GLN A 10 -7.08 -15.63 -4.26
CA GLN A 10 -8.38 -15.11 -4.67
C GLN A 10 -8.54 -13.60 -4.40
N CYS A 11 -8.19 -13.17 -3.19
CA CYS A 11 -8.33 -11.77 -2.77
C CYS A 11 -7.42 -10.84 -3.59
N GLY A 12 -6.13 -11.19 -3.70
CA GLY A 12 -5.14 -10.39 -4.42
C GLY A 12 -5.48 -10.21 -5.90
N ASN A 13 -5.91 -11.27 -6.59
CA ASN A 13 -6.30 -11.21 -8.00
C ASN A 13 -7.56 -10.34 -8.23
N GLN A 14 -8.56 -10.44 -7.34
CA GLN A 14 -9.79 -9.64 -7.48
C GLN A 14 -9.55 -8.15 -7.22
N ILE A 15 -8.72 -7.81 -6.23
CA ILE A 15 -8.34 -6.42 -5.94
C ILE A 15 -7.45 -5.88 -7.05
N GLY A 16 -6.43 -6.64 -7.46
CA GLY A 16 -5.53 -6.26 -8.53
C GLY A 16 -6.26 -5.89 -9.81
N PHE A 17 -7.29 -6.64 -10.19
CA PHE A 17 -8.18 -6.25 -11.29
C PHE A 17 -8.79 -4.86 -11.11
N GLU A 18 -9.44 -4.59 -9.97
CA GLU A 18 -10.12 -3.30 -9.76
C GLU A 18 -9.09 -2.15 -9.65
N VAL A 19 -7.88 -2.42 -9.17
CA VAL A 19 -6.75 -1.46 -9.15
C VAL A 19 -6.36 -1.07 -10.57
N PHE A 20 -6.02 -2.02 -11.43
CA PHE A 20 -5.66 -1.73 -12.83
C PHE A 20 -6.82 -1.04 -13.57
N ASP A 21 -8.07 -1.44 -13.29
CA ASP A 21 -9.23 -0.78 -13.89
C ASP A 21 -9.37 0.68 -13.47
N THR A 22 -9.19 0.96 -12.17
CA THR A 22 -9.21 2.32 -11.61
C THR A 22 -8.08 3.16 -12.19
N LEU A 23 -6.86 2.63 -12.21
CA LEU A 23 -5.68 3.32 -12.73
C LEU A 23 -5.85 3.70 -14.21
N PHE A 24 -6.33 2.75 -15.02
CA PHE A 24 -6.60 2.98 -16.44
C PHE A 24 -7.70 4.01 -16.65
N ARG A 25 -8.84 3.87 -15.97
CA ARG A 25 -9.99 4.77 -16.11
C ARG A 25 -9.62 6.19 -15.77
N ASP A 26 -8.92 6.37 -14.66
CA ASP A 26 -8.49 7.69 -14.23
C ASP A 26 -7.47 8.27 -15.21
N SER A 27 -6.47 7.52 -15.69
CA SER A 27 -5.45 8.07 -16.61
C SER A 27 -5.99 8.47 -17.99
N HIS A 28 -7.10 7.89 -18.43
CA HIS A 28 -7.73 8.18 -19.73
C HIS A 28 -8.92 9.15 -19.63
N CYS A 29 -9.28 9.59 -18.42
CA CYS A 29 -10.33 10.59 -18.26
C CYS A 29 -9.77 11.98 -18.60
N SER A 30 -10.36 12.65 -19.60
CA SER A 30 -10.08 14.06 -19.88
C SER A 30 -10.76 14.93 -18.83
N GLN A 31 -10.01 15.30 -17.79
CA GLN A 31 -10.47 16.23 -16.77
C GLN A 31 -10.30 17.66 -17.32
N GLY A 32 -11.41 18.35 -17.60
CA GLY A 32 -11.44 19.69 -18.22
C GLY A 32 -10.78 20.82 -17.40
N LEU A 33 -10.17 20.48 -16.25
CA LEU A 33 -9.46 21.39 -15.37
C LEU A 33 -7.95 21.49 -15.67
N CYS A 34 -7.41 20.59 -16.51
CA CYS A 34 -5.98 20.58 -16.85
C CYS A 34 -5.77 20.78 -18.36
N SER A 35 -4.61 21.33 -18.73
CA SER A 35 -4.21 21.46 -20.13
C SER A 35 -4.05 20.09 -20.79
N LYS A 36 -4.17 20.06 -22.12
CA LYS A 36 -3.97 18.83 -22.90
C LYS A 36 -2.61 18.19 -22.61
N ARG A 37 -1.55 19.01 -22.52
CA ARG A 37 -0.18 18.58 -22.23
C ARG A 37 -0.04 17.92 -20.85
N GLU A 38 -0.70 18.47 -19.83
CA GLU A 38 -0.67 17.88 -18.47
C GLU A 38 -1.39 16.54 -18.44
N ASN A 39 -2.54 16.43 -19.10
CA ASN A 39 -3.27 15.16 -19.21
C ASN A 39 -2.46 14.10 -19.96
N GLU A 40 -1.81 14.46 -21.07
CA GLU A 40 -0.92 13.57 -21.83
C GLU A 40 0.27 13.08 -20.97
N ALA A 41 0.89 14.00 -20.22
CA ALA A 41 2.04 13.65 -19.39
C ALA A 41 1.65 12.80 -18.16
N TYR A 42 0.47 13.04 -17.57
CA TYR A 42 -0.12 12.20 -16.53
C TYR A 42 -0.39 10.78 -17.04
N GLN A 43 -1.04 10.68 -18.21
CA GLN A 43 -1.32 9.40 -18.85
C GLN A 43 -0.03 8.64 -19.17
N ALA A 44 0.98 9.34 -19.72
CA ALA A 44 2.28 8.75 -20.02
C ALA A 44 2.97 8.21 -18.76
N SER A 45 2.93 8.95 -17.65
CA SER A 45 3.55 8.53 -16.38
C SER A 45 2.84 7.31 -15.76
N CYS A 46 1.50 7.31 -15.72
CA CYS A 46 0.73 6.14 -15.27
C CYS A 46 1.02 4.91 -16.14
N LYS A 47 1.04 5.10 -17.45
CA LYS A 47 1.33 4.05 -18.42
C LYS A 47 2.75 3.49 -18.24
N GLU A 48 3.78 4.33 -18.21
CA GLU A 48 5.17 3.90 -17.99
C GLU A 48 5.32 3.03 -16.72
N ARG A 49 4.58 3.38 -15.67
CA ARG A 49 4.64 2.71 -14.38
C ARG A 49 3.93 1.35 -14.36
N PHE A 50 2.69 1.29 -14.84
CA PHE A 50 1.80 0.14 -14.64
C PHE A 50 1.47 -0.64 -15.90
N PHE A 51 1.68 -0.07 -17.08
CA PHE A 51 1.29 -0.66 -18.34
C PHE A 51 2.47 -0.73 -19.32
N ARG A 52 2.35 -1.61 -20.31
CA ARG A 52 3.17 -1.62 -21.52
C ARG A 52 2.26 -1.50 -22.74
N GLU A 53 2.80 -0.98 -23.82
CA GLU A 53 2.11 -0.98 -25.11
C GLU A 53 2.53 -2.20 -25.94
N GLU A 54 1.56 -2.79 -26.64
CA GLU A 54 1.78 -3.81 -27.67
C GLU A 54 1.26 -3.28 -29.01
N GLU A 55 1.63 -3.93 -30.12
CA GLU A 55 1.33 -3.51 -31.50
C GLU A 55 -0.17 -3.26 -31.75
N ASN A 56 -1.04 -3.95 -31.02
CA ASN A 56 -2.50 -3.93 -31.15
C ASN A 56 -3.14 -2.68 -30.51
N GLY A 57 -2.36 -1.80 -29.88
CA GLY A 57 -2.82 -0.55 -29.25
C GLY A 57 -3.55 -0.71 -27.90
N VAL A 58 -3.90 -1.93 -27.47
CA VAL A 58 -4.50 -2.19 -26.15
C VAL A 58 -3.40 -2.30 -25.09
N PRO A 59 -3.37 -1.44 -24.06
CA PRO A 59 -2.35 -1.50 -23.01
C PRO A 59 -2.39 -2.81 -22.23
N VAL A 60 -1.21 -3.31 -21.89
CA VAL A 60 -1.03 -4.55 -21.13
C VAL A 60 -0.53 -4.24 -19.74
N ALA A 61 -1.24 -4.72 -18.73
CA ALA A 61 -0.87 -4.55 -17.33
C ALA A 61 0.46 -5.27 -17.01
N ARG A 62 1.37 -4.59 -16.32
CA ARG A 62 2.60 -5.15 -15.76
C ARG A 62 2.27 -5.94 -14.49
N ALA A 63 1.67 -7.12 -14.68
CA ALA A 63 1.16 -7.92 -13.58
C ALA A 63 1.31 -9.43 -13.80
N VAL A 64 1.61 -10.13 -12.71
CA VAL A 64 1.63 -11.59 -12.63
C VAL A 64 0.53 -12.05 -11.67
N LEU A 65 -0.33 -12.95 -12.14
CA LEU A 65 -1.47 -13.48 -11.40
C LEU A 65 -1.18 -14.88 -10.90
N ILE A 66 -1.25 -15.09 -9.59
CA ILE A 66 -0.88 -16.35 -8.97
C ILE A 66 -2.02 -16.79 -8.06
N ASP A 67 -2.56 -17.97 -8.33
CA ASP A 67 -3.52 -18.64 -7.46
C ASP A 67 -3.32 -20.14 -7.59
N MET A 68 -3.64 -20.93 -6.58
CA MET A 68 -3.56 -22.39 -6.69
C MET A 68 -4.82 -23.00 -7.32
N GLU A 69 -5.79 -22.15 -7.69
CA GLU A 69 -7.05 -22.55 -8.33
C GLU A 69 -7.33 -21.67 -9.57
N PRO A 70 -7.84 -22.23 -10.68
CA PRO A 70 -7.94 -21.50 -11.95
C PRO A 70 -9.15 -20.57 -12.03
N LYS A 71 -10.15 -20.77 -11.17
CA LYS A 71 -11.46 -20.11 -11.27
C LYS A 71 -11.35 -18.59 -11.25
N VAL A 72 -10.65 -18.04 -10.27
CA VAL A 72 -10.54 -16.58 -10.06
C VAL A 72 -9.66 -15.95 -11.14
N ILE A 73 -8.57 -16.62 -11.52
CA ILE A 73 -7.69 -16.18 -12.60
C ILE A 73 -8.45 -16.10 -13.92
N ASN A 74 -9.16 -17.16 -14.31
CA ASN A 74 -9.90 -17.19 -15.57
C ASN A 74 -10.99 -16.12 -15.62
N GLN A 75 -11.70 -15.90 -14.51
CA GLN A 75 -12.68 -14.81 -14.39
C GLN A 75 -12.03 -13.44 -14.55
N THR A 76 -10.89 -13.23 -13.91
CA THR A 76 -10.16 -11.95 -13.92
C THR A 76 -9.59 -11.62 -15.30
N LEU A 77 -8.96 -12.61 -15.95
CA LEU A 77 -8.46 -12.49 -17.32
C LEU A 77 -9.59 -12.19 -18.31
N SER A 78 -10.69 -12.94 -18.22
CA SER A 78 -11.86 -12.75 -19.10
C SER A 78 -12.49 -11.37 -18.90
N LYS A 79 -12.63 -10.93 -17.66
CA LYS A 79 -13.21 -9.61 -17.33
C LYS A 79 -12.36 -8.46 -17.85
N ALA A 80 -11.03 -8.55 -17.77
CA ALA A 80 -10.12 -7.56 -18.34
C ALA A 80 -10.24 -7.51 -19.87
N ALA A 81 -10.12 -8.67 -20.52
CA ALA A 81 -10.20 -8.77 -21.97
C ALA A 81 -11.56 -8.28 -22.54
N GLN A 82 -12.67 -8.65 -21.90
CA GLN A 82 -14.02 -8.21 -22.31
C GLN A 82 -14.23 -6.71 -22.19
N SER A 83 -13.48 -6.02 -21.32
CA SER A 83 -13.60 -4.57 -21.19
C SER A 83 -13.04 -3.82 -22.41
N GLY A 84 -12.15 -4.45 -23.19
CA GLY A 84 -11.47 -3.85 -24.36
C GLY A 84 -10.54 -2.67 -24.05
N ARG A 85 -10.44 -2.26 -22.78
CA ARG A 85 -9.70 -1.07 -22.34
C ARG A 85 -8.23 -1.36 -22.08
N TRP A 86 -7.97 -2.47 -21.40
CA TRP A 86 -6.65 -2.98 -21.06
C TRP A 86 -6.74 -4.50 -20.92
N LYS A 87 -5.60 -5.19 -20.98
CA LYS A 87 -5.53 -6.65 -20.82
C LYS A 87 -4.35 -7.06 -19.92
N TYR A 88 -4.39 -8.29 -19.43
CA TYR A 88 -3.20 -8.93 -18.87
C TYR A 88 -2.33 -9.51 -19.99
N GLY A 89 -1.05 -9.71 -19.69
CA GLY A 89 -0.11 -10.28 -20.65
C GLY A 89 -0.42 -11.74 -20.97
N GLN A 90 0.02 -12.20 -22.14
CA GLN A 90 0.03 -13.63 -22.42
C GLN A 90 1.01 -14.32 -21.49
N HIS A 91 0.62 -15.48 -20.97
CA HIS A 91 1.44 -16.28 -20.05
C HIS A 91 1.89 -15.51 -18.79
N THR A 92 1.09 -14.58 -18.26
CA THR A 92 1.40 -13.89 -16.98
C THR A 92 0.58 -14.43 -15.81
N SER A 93 0.05 -15.65 -15.92
CA SER A 93 -0.71 -16.29 -14.85
C SER A 93 -0.22 -17.69 -14.53
N PHE A 94 -0.26 -18.03 -13.24
CA PHE A 94 0.05 -19.34 -12.71
C PHE A 94 -1.16 -19.89 -11.97
N CYS A 95 -1.59 -21.10 -12.33
CA CYS A 95 -2.65 -21.81 -11.61
C CYS A 95 -2.39 -23.30 -11.47
N GLN A 96 -2.96 -23.89 -10.42
CA GLN A 96 -2.94 -25.33 -10.16
C GLN A 96 -4.37 -25.86 -10.02
N LYS A 97 -4.52 -27.18 -9.80
CA LYS A 97 -5.83 -27.81 -9.61
C LYS A 97 -6.26 -27.90 -8.14
N GLN A 98 -5.35 -27.69 -7.20
CA GLN A 98 -5.59 -27.91 -5.77
C GLN A 98 -5.16 -26.68 -4.99
N GLY A 99 -6.13 -26.03 -4.33
CA GLY A 99 -5.91 -24.87 -3.47
C GLY A 99 -5.23 -25.19 -2.15
N SER A 100 -4.83 -24.13 -1.43
CA SER A 100 -4.12 -24.26 -0.15
C SER A 100 -5.03 -24.53 1.06
N GLY A 101 -6.35 -24.62 0.87
CA GLY A 101 -7.32 -25.00 1.92
C GLY A 101 -7.32 -24.11 3.17
N ASN A 102 -7.03 -22.81 3.04
CA ASN A 102 -6.84 -21.85 4.14
C ASN A 102 -5.74 -22.23 5.15
N ASN A 103 -4.77 -23.04 4.73
CA ASN A 103 -3.63 -23.41 5.57
C ASN A 103 -2.37 -22.70 5.08
N TRP A 104 -1.82 -21.83 5.94
CA TRP A 104 -0.61 -21.07 5.62
C TRP A 104 0.61 -21.98 5.43
N ALA A 105 0.81 -22.97 6.30
CA ALA A 105 1.95 -23.90 6.22
C ALA A 105 1.96 -24.68 4.90
N TYR A 106 0.79 -25.12 4.43
CA TYR A 106 0.71 -25.80 3.15
C TYR A 106 1.05 -24.88 1.97
N GLY A 107 0.59 -23.63 2.01
CA GLY A 107 0.95 -22.62 1.01
C GLY A 107 2.45 -22.31 1.00
N TYR A 108 3.04 -22.12 2.18
CA TYR A 108 4.44 -21.74 2.35
C TYR A 108 5.41 -22.91 2.15
N SER A 109 5.25 -24.00 2.89
CA SER A 109 6.22 -25.10 2.96
C SER A 109 6.05 -26.16 1.86
N VAL A 110 4.88 -26.23 1.21
CA VAL A 110 4.62 -27.21 0.14
C VAL A 110 4.46 -26.55 -1.21
N HIS A 111 3.48 -25.66 -1.38
CA HIS A 111 3.24 -25.03 -2.67
C HIS A 111 4.37 -24.08 -3.09
N GLY A 112 4.94 -23.33 -2.14
CA GLY A 112 6.07 -22.43 -2.36
C GLY A 112 7.25 -23.14 -3.03
N PRO A 113 7.97 -24.05 -2.34
CA PRO A 113 9.11 -24.75 -2.91
C PRO A 113 8.78 -25.54 -4.17
N LYS A 114 7.60 -26.18 -4.23
CA LYS A 114 7.20 -27.01 -5.38
C LYS A 114 7.03 -26.21 -6.67
N HIS A 115 6.62 -24.95 -6.56
CA HIS A 115 6.28 -24.12 -7.71
C HIS A 115 7.17 -22.87 -7.84
N GLU A 116 8.22 -22.76 -7.03
CA GLU A 116 9.16 -21.63 -7.00
C GLU A 116 9.67 -21.29 -8.39
N GLU A 117 10.30 -22.26 -9.08
CA GLU A 117 10.91 -22.04 -10.40
C GLU A 117 9.89 -21.50 -11.41
N SER A 118 8.72 -22.14 -11.50
CA SER A 118 7.67 -21.72 -12.44
C SER A 118 7.19 -20.30 -12.17
N ILE A 119 6.98 -19.96 -10.90
CA ILE A 119 6.47 -18.64 -10.51
C ILE A 119 7.53 -17.56 -10.70
N MET A 120 8.77 -17.81 -10.28
CA MET A 120 9.86 -16.84 -10.39
C MET A 120 10.24 -16.60 -11.86
N ASN A 121 10.19 -17.62 -12.72
CA ASN A 121 10.40 -17.44 -14.16
C ASN A 121 9.34 -16.52 -14.79
N LEU A 122 8.07 -16.62 -14.36
CA LEU A 122 7.01 -15.71 -14.82
C LEU A 122 7.27 -14.27 -14.40
N ILE A 123 7.68 -14.07 -13.14
CA ILE A 123 8.00 -12.75 -12.62
C ILE A 123 9.22 -12.17 -13.34
N GLN A 124 10.27 -12.97 -13.51
CA GLN A 124 11.47 -12.59 -14.26
C GLN A 124 11.13 -12.17 -15.69
N THR A 125 10.33 -12.96 -16.39
CA THR A 125 9.88 -12.63 -17.75
C THR A 125 9.15 -11.27 -17.79
N GLU A 126 8.38 -10.92 -16.77
CA GLU A 126 7.70 -9.62 -16.72
C GLU A 126 8.65 -8.48 -16.32
N VAL A 127 9.64 -8.74 -15.47
CA VAL A 127 10.71 -7.80 -15.11
C VAL A 127 11.58 -7.47 -16.33
N GLU A 128 11.95 -8.46 -17.14
CA GLU A 128 12.77 -8.28 -18.35
C GLU A 128 12.09 -7.40 -19.42
N LYS A 129 10.76 -7.21 -19.34
CA LYS A 129 10.00 -6.28 -20.20
C LYS A 129 9.98 -4.85 -19.66
N CYS A 130 10.63 -4.57 -18.54
CA CYS A 130 10.73 -3.24 -17.96
C CYS A 130 12.06 -2.60 -18.36
N ASP A 131 12.02 -1.38 -18.90
CA ASP A 131 13.23 -0.61 -19.20
C ASP A 131 14.03 -0.32 -17.92
N SER A 132 13.32 -0.09 -16.81
CA SER A 132 13.89 0.09 -15.48
C SER A 132 12.87 -0.33 -14.42
N LEU A 133 13.20 -1.36 -13.65
CA LEU A 133 12.40 -1.83 -12.53
C LEU A 133 12.63 -0.94 -11.30
N SER A 134 11.57 -0.33 -10.77
CA SER A 134 11.59 0.37 -9.48
C SER A 134 11.35 -0.58 -8.31
N GLY A 135 10.49 -1.57 -8.50
CA GLY A 135 10.08 -2.46 -7.42
C GLY A 135 8.86 -3.30 -7.76
N PHE A 136 8.44 -4.07 -6.77
CA PHE A 136 7.28 -4.92 -6.78
C PHE A 136 6.17 -4.31 -5.92
N PHE A 137 4.96 -4.32 -6.46
CA PHE A 137 3.74 -4.07 -5.71
C PHE A 137 2.99 -5.39 -5.55
N ILE A 138 2.96 -5.91 -4.34
CA ILE A 138 2.49 -7.26 -4.05
C ILE A 138 1.12 -7.13 -3.35
N ILE A 139 0.09 -7.78 -3.88
CA ILE A 139 -1.28 -7.68 -3.35
C ILE A 139 -1.72 -9.06 -2.85
N MET A 140 -2.04 -9.16 -1.56
CA MET A 140 -2.40 -10.42 -0.92
C MET A 140 -3.37 -10.25 0.25
N SER A 141 -4.00 -11.36 0.66
CA SER A 141 -4.73 -11.42 1.93
C SER A 141 -3.84 -11.99 3.04
N MET A 142 -4.10 -11.56 4.27
CA MET A 142 -3.31 -11.96 5.44
C MET A 142 -3.77 -13.30 6.04
N ALA A 143 -5.02 -13.70 5.82
CA ALA A 143 -5.63 -14.88 6.47
C ALA A 143 -5.87 -16.09 5.54
N GLY A 144 -5.57 -15.98 4.24
CA GLY A 144 -5.77 -17.07 3.28
C GLY A 144 -4.86 -18.28 3.52
N GLY A 145 -4.80 -19.20 2.57
CA GLY A 145 -3.69 -20.17 2.46
C GLY A 145 -2.72 -19.80 1.33
N THR A 146 -3.27 -19.58 0.12
CA THR A 146 -2.48 -19.20 -1.06
C THR A 146 -1.99 -17.76 -0.97
N GLY A 147 -2.91 -16.81 -0.75
CA GLY A 147 -2.55 -15.38 -0.72
C GLY A 147 -1.51 -15.07 0.35
N SER A 148 -1.62 -15.71 1.50
CA SER A 148 -0.80 -15.49 2.70
C SER A 148 0.49 -16.34 2.72
N GLY A 149 0.38 -17.66 2.69
CA GLY A 149 1.51 -18.60 2.82
C GLY A 149 2.39 -18.60 1.60
N LEU A 150 1.83 -18.89 0.42
CA LEU A 150 2.57 -18.81 -0.83
C LEU A 150 3.04 -17.36 -1.11
N GLY A 151 2.24 -16.36 -0.75
CA GLY A 151 2.62 -14.95 -0.90
C GLY A 151 3.81 -14.54 -0.03
N ALA A 152 3.88 -14.99 1.23
CA ALA A 152 5.03 -14.77 2.10
C ALA A 152 6.29 -15.44 1.55
N PHE A 153 6.17 -16.68 1.05
CA PHE A 153 7.28 -17.40 0.40
C PHE A 153 7.80 -16.64 -0.82
N ILE A 154 6.91 -16.22 -1.73
CA ILE A 154 7.31 -15.48 -2.94
C ILE A 154 7.94 -14.13 -2.57
N THR A 155 7.41 -13.43 -1.57
CA THR A 155 8.00 -12.15 -1.13
C THR A 155 9.44 -12.35 -0.64
N GLN A 156 9.71 -13.43 0.11
CA GLN A 156 11.07 -13.79 0.51
C GLN A 156 11.96 -14.07 -0.71
N LYS A 157 11.49 -14.83 -1.69
CA LYS A 157 12.28 -15.11 -2.90
C LYS A 157 12.53 -13.87 -3.75
N LEU A 158 11.58 -12.93 -3.79
CA LEU A 158 11.79 -11.62 -4.41
C LEU A 158 12.84 -10.80 -3.67
N GLN A 159 12.89 -10.89 -2.34
CA GLN A 159 13.95 -10.27 -1.55
C GLN A 159 15.32 -10.87 -1.84
N ASP A 160 15.41 -12.19 -1.96
CA ASP A 160 16.65 -12.91 -2.25
C ASP A 160 17.19 -12.59 -3.66
N GLN A 161 16.33 -12.59 -4.68
CA GLN A 161 16.73 -12.41 -6.09
C GLN A 161 16.83 -10.94 -6.52
N TYR A 162 15.96 -10.07 -6.01
CA TYR A 162 15.87 -8.67 -6.43
C TYR A 162 16.11 -7.72 -5.24
N SER A 163 17.18 -7.94 -4.48
CA SER A 163 17.47 -7.22 -3.24
C SER A 163 17.52 -5.70 -3.38
N SER A 164 17.92 -5.17 -4.55
CA SER A 164 17.95 -3.72 -4.84
C SER A 164 16.60 -3.10 -5.16
N SER A 165 15.60 -3.91 -5.49
CA SER A 165 14.26 -3.46 -5.90
C SER A 165 13.35 -3.38 -4.68
N LEU A 166 12.46 -2.39 -4.64
CA LEU A 166 11.57 -2.21 -3.48
C LEU A 166 10.42 -3.22 -3.46
N LYS A 167 9.96 -3.65 -2.28
CA LYS A 167 8.80 -4.54 -2.10
C LYS A 167 7.78 -3.88 -1.20
N MET A 168 6.71 -3.39 -1.83
CA MET A 168 5.52 -2.91 -1.14
C MET A 168 4.47 -4.00 -1.11
N ASN A 169 4.16 -4.52 0.08
CA ASN A 169 3.08 -5.47 0.26
C ASN A 169 1.80 -4.75 0.68
N GLN A 170 0.79 -4.74 -0.18
CA GLN A 170 -0.57 -4.46 0.22
C GLN A 170 -1.18 -5.71 0.83
N ILE A 171 -1.54 -5.62 2.11
CA ILE A 171 -2.18 -6.72 2.82
C ILE A 171 -3.62 -6.36 3.21
N ILE A 172 -4.51 -7.32 2.96
CA ILE A 172 -5.90 -7.24 3.41
C ILE A 172 -6.04 -7.96 4.73
N TRP A 173 -6.28 -7.16 5.78
CA TRP A 173 -6.53 -7.63 7.13
C TRP A 173 -7.94 -8.23 7.22
N PRO A 174 -8.07 -9.45 7.77
CA PRO A 174 -9.35 -10.17 7.81
C PRO A 174 -10.38 -9.48 8.72
N TYR A 175 -11.64 -9.89 8.62
CA TYR A 175 -12.66 -9.43 9.58
C TYR A 175 -12.33 -9.88 11.01
N GLY A 176 -12.48 -8.96 11.96
CA GLY A 176 -12.27 -9.22 13.38
C GLY A 176 -13.22 -10.25 13.97
N THR A 177 -14.39 -10.47 13.35
CA THR A 177 -15.38 -11.49 13.71
C THR A 177 -14.96 -12.90 13.32
N GLY A 178 -14.00 -13.06 12.41
CA GLY A 178 -13.59 -14.37 11.88
C GLY A 178 -14.23 -14.69 10.53
N GLU A 179 -13.40 -15.00 9.53
CA GLU A 179 -13.80 -15.63 8.25
C GLU A 179 -13.45 -17.14 8.24
N VAL A 180 -12.33 -17.48 8.87
CA VAL A 180 -11.81 -18.85 8.98
C VAL A 180 -11.30 -19.08 10.40
N ILE A 181 -11.49 -20.29 10.93
CA ILE A 181 -11.13 -20.65 12.31
C ILE A 181 -9.63 -20.43 12.58
N VAL A 182 -8.77 -20.74 11.61
CA VAL A 182 -7.30 -20.64 11.75
C VAL A 182 -6.72 -19.28 11.33
N GLN A 183 -7.57 -18.28 11.08
CA GLN A 183 -7.13 -17.00 10.50
C GLN A 183 -6.07 -16.27 11.32
N ASN A 184 -6.12 -16.38 12.66
CA ASN A 184 -5.21 -15.64 13.54
C ASN A 184 -3.78 -16.20 13.42
N TYR A 185 -3.63 -17.53 13.28
CA TYR A 185 -2.35 -18.15 12.96
C TYR A 185 -1.83 -17.75 11.59
N ASN A 186 -2.67 -17.86 10.55
CA ASN A 186 -2.28 -17.43 9.20
C ASN A 186 -1.82 -15.96 9.22
N SER A 187 -2.52 -15.13 9.97
CA SER A 187 -2.23 -13.71 10.13
C SER A 187 -0.88 -13.43 10.77
N ILE A 188 -0.58 -14.05 11.93
CA ILE A 188 0.71 -13.82 12.61
C ILE A 188 1.89 -14.35 11.78
N LEU A 189 1.75 -15.53 11.16
CA LEU A 189 2.79 -16.12 10.35
C LEU A 189 3.07 -15.26 9.12
N THR A 190 2.02 -14.77 8.46
CA THR A 190 2.15 -13.88 7.31
C THR A 190 2.85 -12.57 7.69
N LEU A 191 2.38 -11.88 8.73
CA LEU A 191 2.99 -10.62 9.14
C LEU A 191 4.45 -10.78 9.55
N SER A 192 4.76 -11.81 10.35
CA SER A 192 6.12 -12.13 10.81
C SER A 192 7.09 -12.30 9.62
N HIS A 193 6.70 -13.06 8.60
CA HIS A 193 7.53 -13.27 7.41
C HIS A 193 7.61 -12.02 6.53
N LEU A 194 6.51 -11.29 6.35
CA LEU A 194 6.50 -10.05 5.56
C LEU A 194 7.32 -8.94 6.23
N TYR A 195 7.36 -8.87 7.56
CA TYR A 195 8.19 -7.90 8.28
C TYR A 195 9.68 -8.07 7.97
N ARG A 196 10.13 -9.32 7.80
CA ARG A 196 11.52 -9.65 7.47
C ARG A 196 11.87 -9.40 6.00
N SER A 197 10.89 -9.58 5.09
CA SER A 197 11.14 -9.62 3.64
C SER A 197 10.61 -8.43 2.84
N SER A 198 9.77 -7.57 3.42
CA SER A 198 9.20 -6.40 2.75
C SER A 198 9.86 -5.10 3.18
N ASP A 199 9.82 -4.09 2.32
CA ASP A 199 10.26 -2.73 2.67
C ASP A 199 9.12 -1.92 3.32
N ALA A 200 7.88 -2.13 2.86
CA ALA A 200 6.70 -1.48 3.42
C ALA A 200 5.45 -2.38 3.38
N LEU A 201 4.59 -2.25 4.40
CA LEU A 201 3.33 -2.98 4.55
C LEU A 201 2.15 -2.00 4.52
N LEU A 202 1.44 -1.95 3.39
CA LEU A 202 0.27 -1.11 3.22
C LEU A 202 -1.01 -1.87 3.66
N ILE A 203 -1.51 -1.55 4.84
CA ILE A 203 -2.56 -2.33 5.50
C ILE A 203 -3.95 -1.75 5.22
N HIS A 204 -4.86 -2.60 4.77
CA HIS A 204 -6.28 -2.27 4.67
C HIS A 204 -7.13 -3.30 5.43
N GLU A 205 -8.08 -2.82 6.23
CA GLU A 205 -8.95 -3.68 7.03
C GLU A 205 -10.33 -3.86 6.40
N ASN A 206 -10.74 -5.12 6.22
CA ASN A 206 -12.07 -5.45 5.70
C ASN A 206 -13.20 -4.82 6.51
N ASP A 207 -13.11 -4.82 7.85
CA ASP A 207 -14.09 -4.17 8.73
C ASP A 207 -14.26 -2.66 8.44
N VAL A 208 -13.16 -1.97 8.11
CA VAL A 208 -13.16 -0.53 7.85
C VAL A 208 -13.75 -0.25 6.49
N VAL A 209 -13.29 -0.97 5.47
CA VAL A 209 -13.78 -0.80 4.09
C VAL A 209 -15.26 -1.17 4.00
N HIS A 210 -15.68 -2.24 4.68
CA HIS A 210 -17.08 -2.62 4.78
C HIS A 210 -17.94 -1.52 5.43
N LYS A 211 -17.45 -0.89 6.52
CA LYS A 211 -18.14 0.25 7.14
C LYS A 211 -18.22 1.46 6.21
N ILE A 212 -17.20 1.73 5.41
CA ILE A 212 -17.22 2.78 4.38
C ILE A 212 -18.31 2.46 3.34
N CYS A 213 -18.36 1.23 2.81
CA CYS A 213 -19.42 0.83 1.88
C CYS A 213 -20.83 1.02 2.47
N ALA A 214 -21.03 0.62 3.73
CA ALA A 214 -22.31 0.71 4.42
C ALA A 214 -22.74 2.16 4.68
N LYS A 215 -21.87 2.95 5.31
CA LYS A 215 -22.21 4.27 5.85
C LYS A 215 -22.02 5.40 4.85
N ARG A 216 -20.94 5.35 4.07
CA ARG A 216 -20.53 6.42 3.16
C ARG A 216 -21.03 6.24 1.74
N MET A 217 -20.97 5.01 1.24
CA MET A 217 -21.45 4.70 -0.11
C MET A 217 -22.94 4.34 -0.14
N ASN A 218 -23.59 4.22 1.03
CA ASN A 218 -25.00 3.88 1.21
C ASN A 218 -25.41 2.58 0.48
N ILE A 219 -24.51 1.59 0.47
CA ILE A 219 -24.75 0.30 -0.18
C ILE A 219 -25.44 -0.63 0.82
N LYS A 220 -26.69 -1.01 0.52
CA LYS A 220 -27.50 -1.87 1.42
C LYS A 220 -27.02 -3.34 1.44
N GLN A 221 -26.64 -3.88 0.29
CA GLN A 221 -26.17 -5.24 0.12
C GLN A 221 -24.73 -5.22 -0.38
N ILE A 222 -23.80 -5.37 0.55
CA ILE A 222 -22.38 -5.12 0.31
C ILE A 222 -21.74 -6.41 -0.20
N SER A 223 -21.15 -6.35 -1.39
CA SER A 223 -20.40 -7.46 -1.98
C SER A 223 -18.89 -7.20 -1.92
N PHE A 224 -18.07 -8.25 -2.03
CA PHE A 224 -16.61 -8.11 -2.15
C PHE A 224 -16.19 -7.23 -3.34
N ARG A 225 -17.00 -7.16 -4.40
CA ARG A 225 -16.75 -6.24 -5.52
C ARG A 225 -16.80 -4.79 -5.07
N ASP A 226 -17.72 -4.45 -4.17
CA ASP A 226 -17.88 -3.08 -3.66
C ASP A 226 -16.70 -2.71 -2.75
N LEU A 227 -16.27 -3.63 -1.89
CA LEU A 227 -15.05 -3.47 -1.08
C LEU A 227 -13.83 -3.25 -1.96
N ASN A 228 -13.62 -4.12 -2.96
CA ASN A 228 -12.45 -4.07 -3.83
C ASN A 228 -12.41 -2.77 -4.66
N ARG A 229 -13.56 -2.18 -5.00
CA ARG A 229 -13.64 -0.86 -5.65
C ARG A 229 -13.21 0.27 -4.74
N VAL A 230 -13.63 0.25 -3.47
CA VAL A 230 -13.17 1.25 -2.48
C VAL A 230 -11.66 1.12 -2.26
N LEU A 231 -11.15 -0.10 -2.11
CA LEU A 231 -9.71 -0.36 -2.00
C LEU A 231 -8.95 0.14 -3.22
N ALA A 232 -9.41 -0.19 -4.43
CA ALA A 232 -8.79 0.28 -5.66
C ALA A 232 -8.77 1.81 -5.78
N HIS A 233 -9.83 2.49 -5.33
CA HIS A 233 -9.86 3.95 -5.27
C HIS A 233 -8.84 4.51 -4.26
N GLN A 234 -8.72 3.92 -3.07
CA GLN A 234 -7.73 4.32 -2.07
C GLN A 234 -6.30 4.18 -2.64
N LEU A 235 -5.99 3.04 -3.25
CA LEU A 235 -4.68 2.80 -3.87
C LEU A 235 -4.42 3.72 -5.05
N GLY A 236 -5.40 3.91 -5.94
CA GLY A 236 -5.27 4.79 -7.09
C GLY A 236 -4.95 6.23 -6.67
N SER A 237 -5.55 6.71 -5.56
CA SER A 237 -5.26 8.04 -5.03
C SER A 237 -3.81 8.22 -4.56
N VAL A 238 -3.13 7.12 -4.18
CA VAL A 238 -1.74 7.11 -3.75
C VAL A 238 -0.81 6.93 -4.95
N PHE A 239 -1.12 5.97 -5.83
CA PHE A 239 -0.22 5.54 -6.90
C PHE A 239 -0.27 6.36 -8.18
N GLN A 240 -1.35 7.08 -8.43
CA GLN A 240 -1.44 7.94 -9.61
C GLN A 240 -0.39 9.08 -9.56
N PRO A 241 0.07 9.60 -10.71
CA PRO A 241 1.08 10.65 -10.77
C PRO A 241 0.75 11.90 -9.94
N THR A 242 1.76 12.44 -9.25
CA THR A 242 1.70 13.68 -8.46
C THR A 242 3.02 14.44 -8.54
N HIS A 243 3.07 15.63 -7.92
CA HIS A 243 4.29 16.43 -7.78
C HIS A 243 4.61 16.64 -6.29
N SER A 244 5.88 16.56 -5.92
CA SER A 244 6.36 16.92 -4.58
C SER A 244 6.67 18.42 -4.50
N GLU A 245 6.52 19.05 -3.33
CA GLU A 245 6.91 20.45 -3.12
C GLU A 245 8.44 20.66 -3.16
N ASP A 246 9.21 19.66 -2.74
CA ASP A 246 10.68 19.77 -2.60
C ASP A 246 11.47 19.51 -3.90
N SER A 247 10.79 19.23 -5.02
CA SER A 247 11.46 18.98 -6.29
C SER A 247 11.90 20.27 -6.98
N SER A 248 12.89 20.95 -6.38
CA SER A 248 13.94 21.57 -7.17
C SER A 248 14.63 20.45 -7.95
N PHE A 249 14.71 20.57 -9.27
CA PHE A 249 15.35 19.68 -10.26
C PHE A 249 16.59 18.87 -9.81
N HIS A 250 16.44 17.90 -8.92
CA HIS A 250 17.51 17.02 -8.48
C HIS A 250 17.19 15.58 -8.90
N TYR A 251 17.95 15.15 -9.91
CA TYR A 251 18.14 13.74 -10.23
C TYR A 251 18.65 13.00 -8.97
N CYS A 252 17.94 11.97 -8.51
CA CYS A 252 18.56 10.98 -7.63
C CYS A 252 19.56 10.17 -8.45
N ARG A 253 20.85 10.52 -8.32
CA ARG A 253 21.96 9.59 -8.62
C ARG A 253 21.94 8.51 -7.54
N ASN A 254 22.06 7.24 -7.96
CA ASN A 254 22.39 6.13 -7.07
C ASN A 254 23.55 6.52 -6.11
N PRO A 255 23.42 6.35 -4.79
CA PRO A 255 24.49 6.67 -3.82
C PRO A 255 25.76 5.83 -4.00
N LEU A 256 25.70 4.73 -4.76
CA LEU A 256 26.78 3.74 -4.90
C LEU A 256 27.93 4.13 -5.86
N VAL A 257 27.91 5.33 -6.46
CA VAL A 257 28.99 5.80 -7.36
C VAL A 257 29.70 7.06 -6.84
N SER A 258 29.56 7.40 -5.55
CA SER A 258 30.27 8.54 -4.95
C SER A 258 31.65 8.20 -4.37
N GLY A 259 32.07 6.94 -4.43
CA GLY A 259 33.45 6.54 -4.13
C GLY A 259 34.26 6.44 -5.42
N ILE A 260 35.45 7.02 -5.45
CA ILE A 260 36.42 7.05 -6.56
C ILE A 260 36.27 8.27 -7.49
N VAL A 261 36.56 9.47 -6.97
CA VAL A 261 37.34 10.45 -7.74
C VAL A 261 38.39 11.05 -6.80
N GLY A 262 39.63 10.58 -6.92
CA GLY A 262 40.80 11.22 -6.31
C GLY A 262 41.16 12.52 -7.04
N PRO A 263 41.89 13.45 -6.41
CA PRO A 263 42.14 14.77 -6.96
C PRO A 263 43.27 14.73 -7.99
N GLY A 264 42.97 15.12 -9.23
CA GLY A 264 43.95 15.59 -10.20
C GLY A 264 43.91 14.88 -11.56
N LEU A 265 43.24 15.48 -12.54
CA LEU A 265 43.70 15.64 -13.94
C LEU A 265 42.65 16.46 -14.74
N PRO A 266 43.05 17.27 -15.74
CA PRO A 266 42.19 18.28 -16.35
C PRO A 266 41.48 17.80 -17.64
N HIS A 267 40.27 18.32 -17.82
CA HIS A 267 39.46 18.51 -19.02
C HIS A 267 39.98 17.95 -20.37
N ALA A 268 39.26 16.95 -20.91
CA ALA A 268 38.97 16.86 -22.35
C ALA A 268 37.73 15.98 -22.61
N THR A 269 36.65 16.64 -23.03
CA THR A 269 35.67 16.23 -24.06
C THR A 269 35.35 14.74 -24.23
N ASN A 270 34.16 14.35 -23.79
CA ASN A 270 33.29 13.53 -24.64
C ASN A 270 31.84 14.00 -24.49
N VAL A 271 31.36 14.64 -25.56
CA VAL A 271 30.00 15.13 -25.73
C VAL A 271 29.09 13.92 -25.92
N CYS A 272 28.40 13.50 -24.87
CA CYS A 272 27.22 12.66 -25.03
C CYS A 272 26.01 13.59 -25.16
N LEU A 273 25.51 13.69 -26.38
CA LEU A 273 24.35 14.47 -26.81
C LEU A 273 23.07 13.84 -26.20
N VAL A 274 22.84 14.07 -24.90
CA VAL A 274 21.53 13.79 -24.29
C VAL A 274 20.62 14.95 -24.64
N ALA A 275 19.71 14.72 -25.59
CA ALA A 275 18.67 15.67 -25.95
C ALA A 275 17.92 16.13 -24.69
N LEU A 276 18.03 17.42 -24.40
CA LEU A 276 17.32 18.15 -23.35
C LEU A 276 15.80 18.14 -23.63
N TYR A 277 15.12 17.04 -23.32
CA TYR A 277 13.67 17.03 -23.19
C TYR A 277 13.30 17.54 -21.80
N ARG A 278 12.99 18.84 -21.69
CA ARG A 278 12.24 19.42 -20.56
C ARG A 278 10.82 18.82 -20.55
N ARG A 279 10.65 17.63 -19.99
CA ARG A 279 9.34 17.09 -19.60
C ARG A 279 9.07 17.46 -18.13
N PRO A 280 7.87 17.96 -17.76
CA PRO A 280 7.49 18.06 -16.36
C PRO A 280 7.56 16.66 -15.76
N MET A 281 8.46 16.46 -14.79
CA MET A 281 8.73 15.17 -14.19
C MET A 281 7.64 14.89 -13.16
N PHE A 282 6.81 13.89 -13.42
CA PHE A 282 5.91 13.34 -12.41
C PHE A 282 6.75 12.47 -11.47
N LEU A 283 6.86 12.90 -10.21
CA LEU A 283 7.53 12.17 -9.14
C LEU A 283 6.46 11.47 -8.31
N SER A 284 6.39 10.15 -8.47
CA SER A 284 5.73 9.26 -7.52
C SER A 284 6.21 7.83 -7.73
N THR A 285 7.52 7.62 -7.78
CA THR A 285 8.04 6.26 -7.78
C THR A 285 7.71 5.62 -6.42
N ASN A 286 7.61 4.28 -6.37
CA ASN A 286 7.46 3.60 -5.07
C ASN A 286 8.63 3.92 -4.12
N GLY A 287 9.80 4.29 -4.66
CA GLY A 287 10.95 4.75 -3.88
C GLY A 287 10.67 6.03 -3.11
N ASP A 288 10.15 7.05 -3.79
CA ASP A 288 9.79 8.31 -3.13
C ASP A 288 8.76 8.06 -2.02
N LEU A 289 7.76 7.21 -2.26
CA LEU A 289 6.74 6.90 -1.25
C LEU A 289 7.34 6.27 0.01
N MET A 290 8.27 5.33 -0.16
CA MET A 290 8.90 4.62 0.97
C MET A 290 9.90 5.50 1.71
N GLU A 291 10.70 6.29 1.00
CA GLU A 291 11.70 7.19 1.58
C GLU A 291 11.06 8.16 2.59
N HIS A 292 9.89 8.72 2.26
CA HIS A 292 9.20 9.66 3.14
C HIS A 292 8.37 9.00 4.25
N LEU A 293 8.06 7.70 4.16
CA LEU A 293 7.12 7.04 5.08
C LEU A 293 7.74 5.97 5.98
N VAL A 294 8.88 5.40 5.59
CA VAL A 294 9.57 4.33 6.30
C VAL A 294 10.98 4.82 6.63
N PRO A 295 11.14 5.74 7.60
CA PRO A 295 12.46 6.28 7.96
C PRO A 295 13.33 5.27 8.71
N HIS A 296 12.73 4.21 9.27
CA HIS A 296 13.45 3.16 9.99
C HIS A 296 12.85 1.78 9.67
N PRO A 297 13.70 0.75 9.43
CA PRO A 297 13.23 -0.58 9.01
C PRO A 297 12.39 -1.30 10.08
N GLU A 298 12.43 -0.90 11.35
CA GLU A 298 11.55 -1.46 12.36
C GLU A 298 10.09 -0.96 12.26
N PHE A 299 9.83 0.09 11.48
CA PHE A 299 8.50 0.70 11.38
C PHE A 299 7.99 0.65 9.95
N LYS A 300 7.44 -0.49 9.52
CA LYS A 300 7.03 -0.73 8.13
C LYS A 300 5.53 -0.61 7.87
N MET A 301 4.70 -0.45 8.90
CA MET A 301 3.24 -0.50 8.78
C MET A 301 2.65 0.85 8.38
N LEU A 302 1.99 0.89 7.23
CA LEU A 302 1.39 2.08 6.65
C LEU A 302 -0.14 1.94 6.63
N GLY A 303 -0.83 2.97 7.12
CA GLY A 303 -2.28 3.12 7.00
C GLY A 303 -2.66 4.19 5.98
N VAL A 304 -3.72 3.95 5.21
CA VAL A 304 -4.26 4.89 4.20
C VAL A 304 -5.62 5.41 4.62
N ARG A 305 -5.82 6.73 4.50
CA ARG A 305 -7.11 7.40 4.69
C ARG A 305 -7.41 8.26 3.47
N ASN A 306 -8.65 8.22 2.99
CA ASN A 306 -9.08 8.99 1.83
C ASN A 306 -10.29 9.82 2.17
N ILE A 307 -10.32 11.04 1.68
CA ILE A 307 -11.49 11.91 1.71
C ILE A 307 -11.61 12.71 0.39
N PRO A 308 -12.83 13.05 -0.03
CA PRO A 308 -14.10 12.53 0.48
C PRO A 308 -14.30 11.05 0.08
N GLN A 309 -15.16 10.36 0.83
CA GLN A 309 -15.69 9.05 0.47
C GLN A 309 -17.21 9.13 0.50
N MET A 310 -17.85 9.11 -0.67
CA MET A 310 -19.30 9.19 -0.75
C MET A 310 -19.85 8.60 -2.06
N SER A 311 -21.17 8.34 -2.06
CA SER A 311 -21.88 7.87 -3.24
C SER A 311 -21.98 8.96 -4.32
N ALA A 312 -22.20 8.53 -5.58
CA ALA A 312 -22.35 9.46 -6.70
C ALA A 312 -23.60 10.36 -6.56
N GLU A 313 -24.64 9.85 -5.92
CA GLU A 313 -25.88 10.59 -5.64
C GLU A 313 -25.62 11.72 -4.64
N SER A 314 -24.77 11.48 -3.64
CA SER A 314 -24.42 12.48 -2.63
C SER A 314 -23.44 13.53 -3.17
N LEU A 315 -22.58 13.13 -4.11
CA LEU A 315 -21.58 13.99 -4.71
C LEU A 315 -22.19 15.20 -5.45
N ALA A 316 -23.32 15.01 -6.12
CA ALA A 316 -23.99 16.07 -6.88
C ALA A 316 -24.46 17.26 -6.01
N TYR A 317 -24.62 17.05 -4.70
CA TYR A 317 -25.09 18.06 -3.74
C TYR A 317 -24.00 18.50 -2.75
N SER A 318 -22.76 18.03 -2.95
CA SER A 318 -21.66 18.29 -2.03
C SER A 318 -20.72 19.35 -2.60
N THR A 319 -20.29 20.28 -1.74
CA THR A 319 -19.24 21.24 -2.06
C THR A 319 -18.06 21.03 -1.12
N PHE A 320 -16.86 20.97 -1.68
CA PHE A 320 -15.65 20.71 -0.90
C PHE A 320 -14.74 21.93 -0.88
N THR A 321 -14.29 22.28 0.31
CA THR A 321 -13.23 23.26 0.55
C THR A 321 -11.99 22.55 1.08
N TRP A 322 -10.81 23.02 0.70
CA TRP A 322 -9.55 22.46 1.21
C TRP A 322 -9.48 22.55 2.74
N ALA A 323 -9.88 23.68 3.31
CA ALA A 323 -9.93 23.85 4.76
C ALA A 323 -10.81 22.79 5.45
N GLY A 324 -11.98 22.49 4.88
CA GLY A 324 -12.88 21.45 5.41
C GLY A 324 -12.27 20.06 5.32
N LEU A 325 -11.77 19.67 4.15
CA LEU A 325 -11.15 18.36 3.94
C LEU A 325 -9.93 18.16 4.86
N LEU A 326 -8.98 19.10 4.83
CA LEU A 326 -7.75 19.00 5.60
C LEU A 326 -7.99 19.00 7.12
N LYS A 327 -8.99 19.76 7.60
CA LYS A 327 -9.41 19.72 9.01
C LYS A 327 -9.89 18.33 9.43
N HIS A 328 -10.74 17.69 8.62
CA HIS A 328 -11.23 16.33 8.92
C HIS A 328 -10.10 15.31 8.84
N LEU A 329 -9.26 15.37 7.80
CA LEU A 329 -8.13 14.45 7.62
C LEU A 329 -7.12 14.54 8.77
N ARG A 330 -6.81 15.77 9.22
CA ARG A 330 -5.95 16.00 10.38
C ARG A 330 -6.58 15.45 11.65
N GLN A 331 -7.86 15.69 11.89
CA GLN A 331 -8.51 15.16 13.09
C GLN A 331 -8.58 13.62 13.05
N MET A 332 -8.79 13.01 11.88
CA MET A 332 -8.75 11.57 11.71
C MET A 332 -7.37 10.98 12.06
N LEU A 333 -6.30 11.68 11.70
CA LEU A 333 -4.95 11.31 12.10
C LEU A 333 -4.84 11.33 13.63
N ILE A 334 -5.16 12.46 14.26
CA ILE A 334 -5.03 12.72 15.71
C ILE A 334 -5.84 11.71 16.54
N SER A 335 -7.08 11.44 16.14
CA SER A 335 -8.01 10.62 16.92
C SER A 335 -7.97 9.12 16.58
N ARG A 336 -6.96 8.66 15.84
CA ARG A 336 -6.86 7.27 15.32
C ARG A 336 -8.09 6.83 14.51
N ALA A 337 -8.84 7.77 13.94
CA ALA A 337 -10.02 7.45 13.15
C ALA A 337 -9.63 6.94 11.76
N LYS A 338 -10.33 5.91 11.29
CA LYS A 338 -10.10 5.29 9.97
C LYS A 338 -11.05 5.82 8.88
N MET A 339 -12.13 6.50 9.30
CA MET A 339 -13.11 7.18 8.44
C MET A 339 -13.74 8.36 9.21
N GLU A 340 -14.43 9.26 8.51
CA GLU A 340 -14.93 10.51 9.09
C GLU A 340 -15.93 10.34 10.24
N GLU A 341 -16.80 9.32 10.21
CA GLU A 341 -17.74 9.04 11.32
C GLU A 341 -17.05 8.54 12.60
N GLY A 342 -15.79 8.14 12.51
CA GLY A 342 -14.99 7.70 13.66
C GLY A 342 -14.20 8.81 14.33
N ILE A 343 -14.32 10.06 13.87
CA ILE A 343 -13.57 11.19 14.39
C ILE A 343 -14.02 11.51 15.82
N ASP A 344 -13.06 11.51 16.74
CA ASP A 344 -13.25 12.10 18.07
C ASP A 344 -12.60 13.49 18.10
N TRP A 345 -13.45 14.51 18.15
CA TRP A 345 -13.05 15.92 18.15
C TRP A 345 -12.51 16.42 19.50
N GLN A 346 -12.61 15.59 20.55
CA GLN A 346 -12.08 15.92 21.88
C GLN A 346 -10.59 15.61 21.98
N VAL A 347 -10.07 14.69 21.16
CA VAL A 347 -8.64 14.34 21.12
C VAL A 347 -7.82 15.50 20.58
N ARG A 348 -6.75 15.87 21.28
CA ARG A 348 -5.82 16.95 20.91
C ARG A 348 -4.37 16.44 20.98
N PRO A 349 -3.46 17.01 20.18
CA PRO A 349 -2.03 16.76 20.36
C PRO A 349 -1.56 17.19 21.76
N PRO A 350 -0.54 16.52 22.32
CA PRO A 350 0.05 16.95 23.58
C PRO A 350 0.61 18.37 23.47
N LEU A 351 0.45 19.17 24.53
CA LEU A 351 0.97 20.54 24.58
C LEU A 351 2.50 20.50 24.63
N SER A 352 3.17 21.20 23.71
CA SER A 352 4.63 21.29 23.70
C SER A 352 5.16 21.98 24.97
N GLY A 353 6.03 21.29 25.73
CA GLY A 353 6.82 21.89 26.81
C GLY A 353 6.34 21.68 28.26
N LEU A 354 5.34 20.83 28.53
CA LEU A 354 5.01 20.41 29.90
C LEU A 354 5.40 18.93 30.10
N PRO A 355 6.05 18.55 31.22
CA PRO A 355 6.28 17.15 31.53
C PRO A 355 4.94 16.40 31.63
N PRO A 356 4.90 15.08 31.34
CA PRO A 356 3.68 14.31 31.45
C PRO A 356 3.14 14.48 32.88
N ILE A 357 1.96 15.10 32.98
CA ILE A 357 1.34 15.38 34.27
C ILE A 357 1.12 14.04 34.97
N GLY A 358 1.81 13.86 36.08
CA GLY A 358 1.72 12.66 36.90
C GLY A 358 0.27 12.36 37.29
N LYS A 359 -0.10 11.08 37.15
CA LYS A 359 -1.27 10.44 37.77
C LYS A 359 -2.56 11.26 37.68
N ALA A 360 -3.08 11.45 36.47
CA ALA A 360 -4.50 11.74 36.30
C ALA A 360 -5.30 10.41 36.31
N SER A 361 -6.46 10.45 36.95
CA SER A 361 -7.45 9.39 37.21
C SER A 361 -7.56 8.28 36.14
N ALA A 362 -7.83 7.05 36.61
CA ALA A 362 -8.00 5.79 35.84
C ALA A 362 -9.20 5.75 34.86
N HIS A 363 -9.64 6.89 34.33
CA HIS A 363 -10.68 6.99 33.32
C HIS A 363 -10.07 7.52 32.00
N LYS A 364 -9.62 6.57 31.16
CA LYS A 364 -9.27 6.69 29.73
C LYS A 364 -8.79 8.07 29.29
N GLU A 365 -7.48 8.31 29.32
CA GLU A 365 -6.90 9.37 28.50
C GLU A 365 -7.31 9.15 27.04
N PRO A 366 -7.80 10.19 26.33
CA PRO A 366 -8.05 10.09 24.90
C PRO A 366 -6.71 9.81 24.20
N HIS A 367 -6.46 8.55 23.85
CA HIS A 367 -5.18 8.10 23.28
C HIS A 367 -4.93 8.77 21.92
N PHE A 368 -4.12 9.81 21.96
CA PHE A 368 -3.57 10.50 20.82
C PHE A 368 -2.81 9.55 19.89
N ASN A 369 -2.87 9.79 18.58
CA ASN A 369 -2.08 9.03 17.59
C ASN A 369 -0.73 9.70 17.34
N THR A 370 0.34 9.16 17.90
CA THR A 370 1.68 9.58 17.51
C THR A 370 2.04 8.98 16.16
N SER A 371 2.51 9.82 15.23
CA SER A 371 3.03 9.42 13.93
C SER A 371 4.56 9.39 13.93
N LEU A 372 5.13 8.48 13.16
CA LEU A 372 6.53 8.52 12.78
C LEU A 372 6.71 9.40 11.54
N ALA A 373 5.89 9.15 10.51
CA ALA A 373 5.93 9.90 9.26
C ALA A 373 4.54 9.94 8.60
N ASN A 374 4.25 11.05 7.91
CA ASN A 374 2.98 11.28 7.24
C ASN A 374 3.19 11.89 5.85
N LEU A 375 2.50 11.34 4.85
CA LEU A 375 2.43 11.88 3.50
C LEU A 375 0.99 12.27 3.17
N VAL A 376 0.77 13.54 2.87
CA VAL A 376 -0.52 14.06 2.40
C VAL A 376 -0.49 14.26 0.89
N ILE A 377 -1.40 13.60 0.19
CA ILE A 377 -1.53 13.67 -1.27
C ILE A 377 -2.81 14.42 -1.62
N LEU A 378 -2.69 15.57 -2.27
CA LEU A 378 -3.81 16.45 -2.64
C LEU A 378 -4.01 16.47 -4.14
N ARG A 379 -5.26 16.30 -4.57
CA ARG A 379 -5.62 16.23 -5.98
C ARG A 379 -6.84 17.10 -6.28
N GLY A 380 -6.73 17.95 -7.30
CA GLY A 380 -7.86 18.69 -7.85
C GLY A 380 -7.72 20.21 -7.85
N ARG A 381 -8.86 20.90 -7.99
CA ARG A 381 -8.89 22.35 -8.23
C ARG A 381 -8.27 23.14 -7.07
N GLU A 382 -7.54 24.19 -7.42
CA GLU A 382 -6.94 25.13 -6.45
C GLU A 382 -6.04 24.44 -5.42
N VAL A 383 -5.41 23.31 -5.76
CA VAL A 383 -4.58 22.54 -4.83
C VAL A 383 -3.45 23.35 -4.18
N HIS A 384 -2.93 24.36 -4.88
CA HIS A 384 -1.86 25.21 -4.37
C HIS A 384 -2.31 26.16 -3.26
N SER A 385 -3.61 26.45 -3.14
CA SER A 385 -4.15 27.25 -2.02
C SER A 385 -4.45 26.41 -0.77
N ALA A 386 -4.26 25.08 -0.84
CA ALA A 386 -4.51 24.18 0.27
C ALA A 386 -3.46 24.37 1.38
N ASP A 387 -3.91 24.85 2.55
CA ASP A 387 -3.08 25.04 3.74
C ASP A 387 -2.88 23.72 4.51
N VAL A 388 -1.67 23.18 4.42
CA VAL A 388 -1.24 21.96 5.12
C VAL A 388 -0.46 22.26 6.41
N GLY A 389 -0.36 23.52 6.85
CA GLY A 389 0.43 23.92 8.01
C GLY A 389 0.05 23.17 9.29
N GLY A 390 -1.22 22.82 9.45
CA GLY A 390 -1.69 22.03 10.59
C GLY A 390 -1.06 20.62 10.70
N PHE A 391 -0.54 20.05 9.61
CA PHE A 391 0.15 18.75 9.62
C PHE A 391 1.64 18.87 9.94
N ARG A 392 2.20 20.09 9.94
CA ARG A 392 3.60 20.36 10.32
C ARG A 392 3.81 20.55 11.83
N ASP A 393 2.74 20.38 12.61
CA ASP A 393 2.78 20.46 14.06
C ASP A 393 3.65 19.35 14.64
N ALA A 394 4.75 19.73 15.31
CA ALA A 394 5.73 18.82 15.88
C ALA A 394 5.12 17.85 16.91
N ALA A 395 4.04 18.25 17.59
CA ALA A 395 3.34 17.39 18.56
C ALA A 395 2.63 16.20 17.90
N LEU A 396 2.53 16.18 16.56
CA LEU A 396 2.01 15.03 15.81
C LEU A 396 3.01 13.89 15.66
N TYR A 397 4.29 14.18 15.83
CA TYR A 397 5.37 13.28 15.48
C TYR A 397 6.12 12.81 16.72
N THR A 398 6.78 11.68 16.58
CA THR A 398 7.74 11.23 17.59
C THR A 398 8.90 12.22 17.71
N SER A 399 9.50 12.28 18.89
CA SER A 399 10.65 13.16 19.18
C SER A 399 11.94 12.80 18.45
N TRP A 400 12.00 11.61 17.81
CA TRP A 400 13.22 11.08 17.21
C TRP A 400 13.52 11.62 15.82
N LEU A 401 12.51 12.19 15.15
CA LEU A 401 12.63 12.70 13.79
C LEU A 401 12.27 14.19 13.78
N GLU A 402 13.06 14.98 13.06
CA GLU A 402 12.74 16.39 12.87
C GLU A 402 11.38 16.52 12.16
N PRO A 403 10.48 17.41 12.61
CA PRO A 403 9.15 17.55 12.00
C PRO A 403 9.16 17.87 10.50
N ALA A 404 10.26 18.45 10.00
CA ALA A 404 10.46 18.73 8.59
C ALA A 404 10.60 17.45 7.74
N ASP A 405 11.26 16.42 8.28
CA ASP A 405 11.48 15.13 7.61
C ASP A 405 10.31 14.18 7.83
N ALA A 406 9.55 14.37 8.92
CA ALA A 406 8.41 13.54 9.28
C ALA A 406 7.13 13.83 8.46
N PHE A 407 7.08 14.96 7.76
CA PHE A 407 5.90 15.39 7.00
C PHE A 407 6.23 15.77 5.56
N SER A 408 5.53 15.14 4.63
CA SER A 408 5.64 15.45 3.21
C SER A 408 4.27 15.70 2.60
N VAL A 409 4.24 16.51 1.54
CA VAL A 409 3.02 16.83 0.81
C VAL A 409 3.25 16.72 -0.69
N TRP A 410 2.36 15.98 -1.35
CA TRP A 410 2.30 15.87 -2.80
C TRP A 410 1.03 16.50 -3.32
N LYS A 411 1.13 17.24 -4.41
CA LYS A 411 0.03 18.00 -5.00
C LYS A 411 -0.09 17.72 -6.49
N THR A 412 -1.31 17.72 -6.98
CA THR A 412 -1.60 17.78 -8.41
C THR A 412 -2.90 18.56 -8.65
N PRO A 413 -2.94 19.47 -9.64
CA PRO A 413 -4.16 20.18 -9.99
C PRO A 413 -5.20 19.24 -10.63
N ARG A 414 -4.77 18.04 -11.06
CA ARG A 414 -5.64 17.07 -11.69
C ARG A 414 -6.57 16.41 -10.65
N PRO A 415 -7.90 16.44 -10.86
CA PRO A 415 -8.83 15.66 -10.07
C PRO A 415 -8.54 14.17 -10.16
N PHE A 416 -8.97 13.42 -9.15
CA PHE A 416 -8.92 11.97 -9.16
C PHE A 416 -10.32 11.40 -9.06
N ASP A 417 -10.62 10.45 -9.95
CA ASP A 417 -11.95 9.90 -10.13
C ASP A 417 -13.01 11.00 -10.39
N LYS A 418 -14.07 11.07 -9.59
CA LYS A 418 -15.19 12.02 -9.77
C LYS A 418 -15.09 13.27 -8.89
N TYR A 419 -14.08 13.36 -8.03
CA TYR A 419 -14.01 14.39 -7.01
C TYR A 419 -13.23 15.62 -7.49
N GLU A 420 -13.87 16.81 -7.48
CA GLU A 420 -13.20 18.07 -7.84
C GLU A 420 -11.99 18.36 -6.92
N LYS A 421 -12.08 17.95 -5.65
CA LYS A 421 -11.01 18.03 -4.64
C LYS A 421 -10.99 16.74 -3.84
N SER A 422 -9.82 16.14 -3.70
CA SER A 422 -9.62 14.95 -2.87
C SER A 422 -8.27 15.00 -2.17
N ALA A 423 -8.21 14.35 -1.00
CA ALA A 423 -7.01 14.22 -0.20
C ALA A 423 -6.86 12.78 0.27
N ALA A 424 -5.64 12.26 0.19
CA ALA A 424 -5.24 11.00 0.79
C ALA A 424 -4.14 11.26 1.82
N LEU A 425 -4.20 10.57 2.96
CA LEU A 425 -3.17 10.56 3.98
C LEU A 425 -2.63 9.14 4.10
N VAL A 426 -1.35 8.97 3.79
CA VAL A 426 -0.61 7.75 4.12
C VAL A 426 0.22 8.04 5.36
N SER A 427 0.13 7.17 6.36
CA SER A 427 0.69 7.44 7.68
C SER A 427 1.34 6.19 8.26
N ASN A 428 2.58 6.36 8.73
CA ASN A 428 3.26 5.42 9.59
C ASN A 428 3.06 5.88 11.04
N SER A 429 2.19 5.21 11.79
CA SER A 429 1.74 5.67 13.11
C SER A 429 1.21 4.53 13.98
N GLN A 430 0.84 4.87 15.21
CA GLN A 430 0.24 3.96 16.20
C GLN A 430 -1.14 3.39 15.81
N LEU A 431 -1.68 3.76 14.64
CA LEU A 431 -3.02 3.35 14.17
C LEU A 431 -3.26 1.84 14.22
N LEU A 432 -2.23 1.05 13.89
CA LEU A 432 -2.33 -0.39 13.67
C LEU A 432 -1.92 -1.23 14.90
N VAL A 433 -1.45 -0.59 15.98
CA VAL A 433 -1.02 -1.26 17.22
C VAL A 433 -2.14 -2.09 17.83
N LYS A 434 -3.32 -1.49 18.04
CA LYS A 434 -4.45 -2.18 18.67
C LYS A 434 -5.00 -3.36 17.84
N PRO A 435 -5.21 -3.22 16.51
CA PRO A 435 -5.53 -4.38 15.67
C PRO A 435 -4.49 -5.50 15.74
N LEU A 436 -3.20 -5.15 15.70
CA LEU A 436 -2.11 -6.11 15.76
C LEU A 436 -2.08 -6.87 17.09
N ASP A 437 -2.08 -6.14 18.21
CA ASP A 437 -2.11 -6.69 19.57
C ASP A 437 -3.30 -7.64 19.78
N MET A 438 -4.48 -7.27 19.27
CA MET A 438 -5.66 -8.13 19.33
C MET A 438 -5.49 -9.45 18.56
N VAL A 439 -4.87 -9.42 17.37
CA VAL A 439 -4.64 -10.64 16.57
C VAL A 439 -3.57 -11.52 17.22
N VAL A 440 -2.50 -10.91 17.74
CA VAL A 440 -1.46 -11.61 18.51
C VAL A 440 -2.07 -12.31 19.72
N GLY A 441 -2.84 -11.60 20.55
CA GLY A 441 -3.49 -12.19 21.72
C GLY A 441 -4.48 -13.30 21.38
N LYS A 442 -5.27 -13.15 20.30
CA LYS A 442 -6.17 -14.21 19.82
C LYS A 442 -5.40 -15.45 19.36
N ALA A 443 -4.32 -15.26 18.60
CA ALA A 443 -3.46 -16.36 18.15
C ALA A 443 -2.77 -17.04 19.34
N TRP A 444 -2.29 -16.28 20.32
CA TRP A 444 -1.65 -16.82 21.53
C TRP A 444 -2.61 -17.71 22.33
N ASN A 445 -3.85 -17.26 22.53
CA ASN A 445 -4.87 -18.05 23.23
C ASN A 445 -5.19 -19.38 22.52
N MET A 446 -5.17 -19.38 21.18
CA MET A 446 -5.30 -20.60 20.39
C MET A 446 -4.07 -21.51 20.58
N PHE A 447 -2.87 -20.90 20.58
CA PHE A 447 -1.59 -21.61 20.69
C PHE A 447 -1.40 -22.26 22.05
N SER A 448 -1.67 -21.53 23.14
CA SER A 448 -1.59 -22.02 24.52
C SER A 448 -2.52 -23.21 24.77
N SER A 449 -3.63 -23.26 24.04
CA SER A 449 -4.61 -24.36 24.09
C SER A 449 -4.27 -25.51 23.12
N LYS A 450 -3.16 -25.42 22.40
CA LYS A 450 -2.75 -26.32 21.30
C LYS A 450 -3.82 -26.53 20.22
N ALA A 451 -4.71 -25.54 20.05
CA ALA A 451 -5.82 -25.63 19.12
C ALA A 451 -5.29 -25.54 17.68
N TYR A 452 -5.67 -26.47 16.81
CA TYR A 452 -5.38 -26.51 15.37
C TYR A 452 -3.89 -26.54 14.95
N ILE A 453 -2.94 -26.56 15.88
CA ILE A 453 -1.49 -26.60 15.58
C ILE A 453 -1.13 -27.81 14.70
N HIS A 454 -1.76 -28.96 14.93
CA HIS A 454 -1.55 -30.18 14.14
C HIS A 454 -1.78 -30.01 12.63
N GLN A 455 -2.59 -29.02 12.22
CA GLN A 455 -2.81 -28.73 10.81
C GLN A 455 -1.58 -28.09 10.15
N TYR A 456 -0.74 -27.41 10.92
CA TYR A 456 0.48 -26.75 10.44
C TYR A 456 1.68 -27.71 10.55
N THR A 457 1.79 -28.45 11.66
CA THR A 457 2.89 -29.41 11.86
C THR A 457 2.88 -30.55 10.86
N LYS A 458 1.69 -30.94 10.36
CA LYS A 458 1.57 -31.89 9.25
C LYS A 458 2.35 -31.47 8.00
N PHE A 459 2.59 -30.17 7.81
CA PHE A 459 3.32 -29.62 6.66
C PHE A 459 4.72 -29.12 7.02
N GLY A 460 5.27 -29.62 8.14
CA GLY A 460 6.66 -29.40 8.52
C GLY A 460 6.93 -28.12 9.29
N MET A 461 5.91 -27.43 9.79
CA MET A 461 6.10 -26.35 10.76
C MET A 461 6.28 -26.92 12.18
N GLU A 462 7.08 -26.25 12.98
CA GLU A 462 7.31 -26.60 14.38
C GLU A 462 6.63 -25.58 15.32
N GLU A 463 6.46 -25.94 16.59
CA GLU A 463 5.92 -24.99 17.59
C GLU A 463 6.84 -23.76 17.75
N GLU A 464 8.15 -23.92 17.50
CA GLU A 464 9.15 -22.84 17.55
C GLU A 464 8.89 -21.75 16.50
N ASP A 465 8.48 -22.11 15.28
CA ASP A 465 8.13 -21.14 14.22
C ASP A 465 7.02 -20.16 14.65
N PHE A 466 6.07 -20.65 15.46
CA PHE A 466 5.01 -19.83 16.02
C PHE A 466 5.56 -18.90 17.10
N LEU A 467 6.38 -19.42 18.02
CA LEU A 467 7.00 -18.65 19.10
C LEU A 467 7.88 -17.51 18.56
N ASP A 468 8.66 -17.78 17.51
CA ASP A 468 9.44 -16.76 16.82
C ASP A 468 8.57 -15.67 16.19
N SER A 469 7.43 -16.07 15.64
CA SER A 469 6.45 -15.14 15.06
C SER A 469 5.74 -14.31 16.13
N PHE A 470 5.41 -14.89 17.28
CA PHE A 470 4.89 -14.16 18.43
C PHE A 470 5.90 -13.14 18.93
N THR A 471 7.13 -13.58 19.21
CA THR A 471 8.20 -12.73 19.73
C THR A 471 8.45 -11.52 18.84
N LEU A 472 8.58 -11.72 17.53
CA LEU A 472 8.78 -10.63 16.58
C LEU A 472 7.61 -9.64 16.59
N LEU A 473 6.37 -10.12 16.56
CA LEU A 473 5.20 -9.24 16.49
C LEU A 473 4.93 -8.52 17.81
N GLU A 474 5.20 -9.15 18.95
CA GLU A 474 5.16 -8.52 20.27
C GLU A 474 6.19 -7.39 20.38
N GLN A 475 7.40 -7.60 19.84
CA GLN A 475 8.40 -6.53 19.72
C GLN A 475 7.87 -5.39 18.86
N VAL A 476 7.28 -5.68 17.69
CA VAL A 476 6.68 -4.64 16.82
C VAL A 476 5.58 -3.86 17.55
N VAL A 477 4.71 -4.55 18.30
CA VAL A 477 3.66 -3.91 19.12
C VAL A 477 4.30 -2.99 20.18
N ALA A 478 5.34 -3.46 20.87
CA ALA A 478 6.04 -2.67 21.88
C ALA A 478 6.73 -1.43 21.27
N SER A 479 7.44 -1.59 20.15
CA SER A 479 8.15 -0.51 19.47
C SER A 479 7.20 0.57 18.99
N TYR A 480 6.11 0.22 18.30
CA TYR A 480 5.08 1.20 17.94
C TYR A 480 4.36 1.79 19.17
N GLY A 481 4.12 0.98 20.20
CA GLY A 481 3.51 1.43 21.45
C GLY A 481 4.34 2.47 22.21
N SER A 482 5.65 2.47 21.99
CA SER A 482 6.60 3.41 22.63
C SER A 482 6.77 4.75 21.91
N LEU A 483 6.21 4.90 20.70
CA LEU A 483 6.34 6.10 19.85
C LEU A 483 5.83 7.40 20.49
#